data_AF-A0A934ZP94-F1
#
_entry.id   AF-A0A934ZP94-F1
#
_cell.length_a   1.000
_cell.length_b   1.000
_cell.length_c   1.000
_cell.angle_alpha   90.00
_cell.angle_beta   90.00
_cell.angle_gamma   90.00
#
_symmetry.space_group_name_H-M   'P 1'
#
loop_
_entity.id
_entity.type
_entity.pdbx_description
1 polymer ?
#
loop_
_entity_poly.entity_id
_entity_poly.type
_entity_poly.pdbx_seq_one_letter_code
_entity_poly.pdbx_strand_id
1 'polypeptide(L)'
;MELTGRLRAIHRALPSYEALLTGETRMVALADLRSYVAYPTNEEQNDPGCRRVYLAVEDVRIECPFPRLDAERIALVDLPGLGEASPSAEDHHVQGLKHEVDLVLVVKRPVQGLAFWGDKDVKALNLLDKARGAIKVRGDFVLLVVNAAPHDAPELVRSLRDDIRRQVNEGIDGRHFTVLHGDACSPDDLRGKILGPALEHLARRLGAMDDNVFDDAMVLSRNLADGLDRAHADLKRALDQVPQVTGPEDEVYKRANALREDLAVALHDVVQDLWSTARESSVDSAFVGCVERVYQDILAWIEGGFGRGQEKWCSEAYRSMRTNKTVAKFAVDELNHIRVEIGKRFCEIDVFFDAEVQRLQEAVGRCFLSSGLGGLLGDKQGREALEALKSTLAEVPGGCDGLLSAVDDLLRLEIRYRAQLHPRVRRALDQLTSWAEDPVTHGPSAQLLVPVTDAGAELLYRRVCELAEQGAYEVQKALLGEAAIHRAILHAAAEQFDDSVCRSRTSEDELRRFARAYRHEIWPEVFRDIDLHSARSAKIRRELNGLAEGVKALRSGGVA
;
A
#
# COMPACT_ATOMS: atom_id res chain seq x y z
N MET A 1 35.96 -38.83 23.54
CA MET A 1 35.74 -39.54 24.82
C MET A 1 34.87 -38.74 25.80
N GLU A 2 35.02 -37.41 25.89
CA GLU A 2 34.22 -36.54 26.79
C GLU A 2 32.72 -36.48 26.46
N LEU A 3 32.33 -36.37 25.18
CA LEU A 3 30.92 -36.30 24.75
C LEU A 3 30.09 -37.50 25.23
N THR A 4 30.68 -38.71 25.19
CA THR A 4 30.03 -39.94 25.67
C THR A 4 29.86 -39.95 27.21
N GLY A 5 30.79 -39.31 27.94
CA GLY A 5 30.69 -39.13 29.39
C GLY A 5 29.58 -38.15 29.78
N ARG A 6 29.48 -37.02 29.07
CA ARG A 6 28.44 -36.00 29.29
C ARG A 6 27.05 -36.55 28.99
N LEU A 7 26.87 -37.27 27.88
CA LEU A 7 25.60 -37.92 27.55
C LEU A 7 25.18 -38.96 28.59
N ARG A 8 26.11 -39.76 29.11
CA ARG A 8 25.83 -40.70 30.19
C ARG A 8 25.43 -39.98 31.49
N ALA A 9 26.04 -38.84 31.80
CA ALA A 9 25.69 -38.05 32.96
C ALA A 9 24.30 -37.40 32.83
N ILE A 10 23.94 -36.90 31.65
CA ILE A 10 22.61 -36.38 31.33
C ILE A 10 21.57 -37.50 31.48
N HIS A 11 21.79 -38.64 30.82
CA HIS A 11 20.87 -39.77 30.87
C HIS A 11 20.64 -40.30 32.30
N ARG A 12 21.70 -40.37 33.12
CA ARG A 12 21.58 -40.78 34.54
C ARG A 12 20.76 -39.80 35.38
N ALA A 13 20.75 -38.52 35.04
CA ALA A 13 20.03 -37.49 35.77
C ALA A 13 18.59 -37.29 35.26
N LEU A 14 18.15 -38.03 34.23
CA LEU A 14 16.83 -37.90 33.62
C LEU A 14 15.67 -37.89 34.64
N PRO A 15 15.63 -38.78 35.66
CA PRO A 15 14.55 -38.76 36.65
C PRO A 15 14.41 -37.43 37.42
N SER A 16 15.46 -36.61 37.47
CA SER A 16 15.45 -35.33 38.20
C SER A 16 14.77 -34.18 37.45
N TYR A 17 14.55 -34.31 36.15
CA TYR A 17 14.01 -33.25 35.29
C TYR A 17 13.01 -33.73 34.23
N GLU A 18 12.81 -35.04 34.05
CA GLU A 18 11.89 -35.61 33.04
C GLU A 18 10.47 -35.04 33.13
N ALA A 19 9.93 -34.86 34.34
CA ALA A 19 8.61 -34.28 34.56
C ALA A 19 8.49 -32.80 34.14
N LEU A 20 9.61 -32.16 33.77
CA LEU A 20 9.68 -30.77 33.32
C LEU A 20 9.82 -30.66 31.79
N LEU A 21 10.01 -31.78 31.08
CA LEU A 21 10.08 -31.82 29.61
C LEU A 21 8.68 -31.75 28.98
N THR A 22 7.88 -30.77 29.37
CA THR A 22 6.49 -30.61 28.91
C THR A 22 6.34 -29.66 27.73
N GLY A 23 7.37 -28.86 27.43
CA GLY A 23 7.31 -27.79 26.42
C GLY A 23 6.50 -26.56 26.88
N GLU A 24 6.08 -26.52 28.15
CA GLU A 24 5.28 -25.42 28.69
C GLU A 24 6.17 -24.30 29.26
N THR A 25 5.74 -23.05 29.08
CA THR A 25 6.33 -21.91 29.78
C THR A 25 5.87 -21.88 31.24
N ARG A 26 6.81 -21.72 32.17
CA ARG A 26 6.53 -21.63 33.61
C ARG A 26 7.07 -20.35 34.21
N MET A 27 6.24 -19.67 34.99
CA MET A 27 6.64 -18.53 35.80
C MET A 27 7.24 -19.02 37.12
N VAL A 28 8.45 -18.56 37.44
CA VAL A 28 9.17 -18.88 38.68
C VAL A 28 9.60 -17.60 39.39
N ALA A 29 9.69 -17.65 40.72
CA ALA A 29 10.23 -16.51 41.47
C ALA A 29 11.73 -16.35 41.19
N LEU A 30 12.22 -15.11 41.13
CA LEU A 30 13.64 -14.82 40.85
C LEU A 30 14.58 -15.52 41.84
N ALA A 31 14.16 -15.70 43.09
CA ALA A 31 14.93 -16.41 44.13
C ALA A 31 15.16 -17.90 43.80
N ASP A 32 14.24 -18.52 43.06
CA ASP A 32 14.30 -19.93 42.69
C ASP A 32 15.02 -20.17 41.35
N LEU A 33 15.28 -19.08 40.60
CA LEU A 33 15.77 -19.12 39.23
C LEU A 33 17.08 -19.89 39.10
N ARG A 34 18.00 -19.75 40.07
CA ARG A 34 19.32 -20.41 40.03
C ARG A 34 19.21 -21.91 39.75
N SER A 35 18.22 -22.59 40.32
CA SER A 35 18.04 -24.03 40.14
C SER A 35 17.68 -24.44 38.70
N TYR A 36 17.13 -23.50 37.92
CA TYR A 36 16.72 -23.68 36.52
C TYR A 36 17.82 -23.29 35.52
N VAL A 37 18.78 -22.44 35.90
CA VAL A 37 19.75 -21.89 34.92
C VAL A 37 21.21 -22.19 35.24
N ALA A 38 21.55 -22.46 36.50
CA ALA A 38 22.94 -22.67 36.91
C ALA A 38 23.31 -24.15 36.95
N TYR A 39 24.58 -24.45 36.63
CA TYR A 39 25.16 -25.75 36.92
C TYR A 39 25.26 -25.97 38.44
N PRO A 40 25.08 -27.22 38.92
CA PRO A 40 25.32 -27.54 40.32
C PRO A 40 26.78 -27.26 40.68
N THR A 41 27.02 -26.75 41.89
CA THR A 41 28.37 -26.54 42.43
C THR A 41 29.12 -27.86 42.55
N ASN A 42 30.45 -27.81 42.68
CA ASN A 42 31.26 -29.03 42.90
C ASN A 42 30.80 -29.83 44.14
N GLU A 43 30.28 -29.16 45.16
CA GLU A 43 29.71 -29.79 46.36
C GLU A 43 28.36 -30.45 46.04
N GLU A 44 27.47 -29.76 45.33
CA GLU A 44 26.16 -30.28 44.90
C GLU A 44 26.32 -31.47 43.92
N GLN A 45 27.35 -31.48 43.07
CA GLN A 45 27.60 -32.57 42.12
C GLN A 45 27.99 -33.89 42.80
N ASN A 46 28.53 -33.82 44.02
CA ASN A 46 28.89 -34.99 44.81
C ASN A 46 27.68 -35.63 45.50
N ASP A 47 26.51 -34.99 45.49
CA ASP A 47 25.25 -35.55 45.98
C ASP A 47 24.62 -36.49 44.93
N PRO A 48 24.37 -37.78 45.24
CA PRO A 48 23.65 -38.70 44.36
C PRO A 48 22.23 -38.23 43.97
N GLY A 49 21.61 -37.36 44.77
CA GLY A 49 20.29 -36.77 44.53
C GLY A 49 20.30 -35.43 43.78
N CYS A 50 21.47 -34.99 43.29
CA CYS A 50 21.64 -33.69 42.63
C CYS A 50 20.66 -33.51 41.46
N ARG A 51 19.72 -32.57 41.62
CA ARG A 51 18.72 -32.26 40.60
C ARG A 51 19.34 -31.41 39.50
N ARG A 52 19.16 -31.82 38.25
CA ARG A 52 19.68 -31.10 37.07
C ARG A 52 18.56 -30.49 36.24
N VAL A 53 17.74 -29.66 36.90
CA VAL A 53 16.53 -29.05 36.32
C VAL A 53 16.86 -28.20 35.09
N TYR A 54 18.03 -27.56 35.06
CA TYR A 54 18.51 -26.78 33.91
C TYR A 54 18.58 -27.58 32.59
N LEU A 55 18.63 -28.92 32.63
CA LEU A 55 18.61 -29.76 31.43
C LEU A 55 17.24 -29.82 30.75
N ALA A 56 16.17 -29.38 31.42
CA ALA A 56 14.82 -29.28 30.88
C ALA A 56 14.44 -27.85 30.46
N VAL A 57 15.35 -26.90 30.56
CA VAL A 57 15.09 -25.47 30.28
C VAL A 57 15.66 -25.13 28.91
N GLU A 58 14.79 -24.62 28.03
CA GLU A 58 15.17 -24.16 26.69
C GLU A 58 15.58 -22.68 26.71
N ASP A 59 14.76 -21.81 27.30
CA ASP A 59 15.00 -20.37 27.38
C ASP A 59 14.50 -19.81 28.73
N VAL A 60 15.10 -18.69 29.15
CA VAL A 60 14.71 -17.94 30.34
C VAL A 60 14.65 -16.46 30.05
N ARG A 61 13.45 -15.90 30.20
CA ARG A 61 13.21 -14.46 30.14
C ARG A 61 13.05 -13.87 31.54
N ILE A 62 13.93 -12.95 31.90
CA ILE A 62 13.88 -12.21 33.17
C ILE A 62 13.41 -10.79 32.90
N GLU A 63 12.25 -10.42 33.43
CA GLU A 63 11.74 -9.05 33.39
C GLU A 63 11.81 -8.44 34.78
N CYS A 64 12.73 -7.49 34.97
CA CYS A 64 12.82 -6.71 36.19
C CYS A 64 13.32 -5.29 35.90
N PRO A 65 12.97 -4.31 36.74
CA PRO A 65 13.63 -3.02 36.71
C PRO A 65 15.13 -3.20 36.95
N PHE A 66 15.97 -2.64 36.08
CA PHE A 66 17.41 -2.66 36.30
C PHE A 66 17.73 -1.88 37.58
N PRO A 67 18.30 -2.54 38.61
CA PRO A 67 18.63 -1.83 39.83
C PRO A 67 19.75 -0.83 39.55
N ARG A 68 19.46 0.46 39.75
CA ARG A 68 20.44 1.56 39.81
C ARG A 68 21.11 1.96 38.48
N LEU A 69 20.46 1.69 37.34
CA LEU A 69 20.80 2.23 36.01
C LEU A 69 19.64 3.09 35.50
N ASP A 70 19.91 4.33 35.10
CA ASP A 70 18.93 5.24 34.49
C ASP A 70 18.78 4.92 32.99
N ALA A 71 18.32 3.71 32.68
CA ALA A 71 18.09 3.26 31.31
C ALA A 71 16.65 2.79 31.13
N GLU A 72 15.95 3.30 30.13
CA GLU A 72 14.52 3.02 29.93
C GLU A 72 14.26 1.64 29.34
N ARG A 73 15.12 1.15 28.43
CA ARG A 73 14.94 -0.12 27.71
C ARG A 73 16.28 -0.77 27.37
N ILE A 74 16.74 -1.70 28.20
CA ILE A 74 17.91 -2.54 27.94
C ILE A 74 17.48 -3.99 28.05
N ALA A 75 17.97 -4.83 27.15
CA ALA A 75 17.94 -6.28 27.30
C ALA A 75 19.39 -6.79 27.41
N LEU A 76 19.63 -7.73 28.31
CA LEU A 76 20.89 -8.46 28.38
C LEU A 76 20.61 -9.89 27.96
N VAL A 77 21.33 -10.35 26.95
CA VAL A 77 21.27 -11.72 26.46
C VAL A 77 22.54 -12.42 26.92
N ASP A 78 22.39 -13.38 27.83
CA ASP A 78 23.50 -14.26 28.19
C ASP A 78 23.59 -15.39 27.16
N LEU A 79 24.77 -15.55 26.58
CA LEU A 79 24.98 -16.53 25.51
C LEU A 79 25.81 -17.70 26.04
N PRO A 80 25.50 -18.93 25.65
CA PRO A 80 26.31 -20.09 26.00
C PRO A 80 27.75 -19.86 25.52
N GLY A 81 28.73 -20.25 26.34
CA GLY A 81 30.15 -20.00 26.09
C GLY A 81 30.57 -20.42 24.68
N LEU A 82 30.96 -19.43 23.87
CA LEU A 82 31.48 -19.64 22.52
C LEU A 82 32.76 -20.49 22.62
N GLY A 83 32.75 -21.70 22.05
CA GLY A 83 33.88 -22.64 22.07
C GLY A 83 33.71 -23.91 22.94
N GLU A 84 32.53 -24.14 23.53
CA GLU A 84 32.19 -25.42 24.20
C GLU A 84 31.15 -26.26 23.44
N ALA A 85 30.51 -25.70 22.41
CA ALA A 85 29.44 -26.35 21.66
C ALA A 85 29.96 -27.06 20.40
N SER A 86 29.19 -28.02 19.87
CA SER A 86 29.49 -28.64 18.58
C SER A 86 29.47 -27.61 17.44
N PRO A 87 30.25 -27.79 16.35
CA PRO A 87 30.36 -26.80 15.27
C PRO A 87 29.03 -26.31 14.68
N SER A 88 28.00 -27.17 14.61
CA SER A 88 26.67 -26.82 14.12
C SER A 88 25.86 -25.93 15.06
N ALA A 89 26.15 -25.95 16.36
CA ALA A 89 25.50 -25.09 17.35
C ALA A 89 26.16 -23.70 17.37
N GLU A 90 27.47 -23.61 17.07
CA GLU A 90 28.19 -22.34 16.98
C GLU A 90 27.66 -21.46 15.82
N ASP A 91 27.37 -22.04 14.65
CA ASP A 91 26.81 -21.29 13.51
C ASP A 91 25.37 -20.79 13.78
N HIS A 92 24.56 -21.55 14.53
CA HIS A 92 23.19 -21.13 14.91
C HIS A 92 23.22 -19.94 15.89
N HIS A 93 24.14 -19.96 16.87
CA HIS A 93 24.32 -18.84 17.80
C HIS A 93 24.84 -17.56 17.12
N VAL A 94 25.70 -17.70 16.11
CA VAL A 94 26.20 -16.56 15.33
C VAL A 94 25.10 -15.88 14.50
N GLN A 95 24.09 -16.62 14.04
CA GLN A 95 22.95 -16.02 13.35
C GLN A 95 22.06 -15.19 14.28
N GLY A 96 21.78 -15.68 15.50
CA GLY A 96 21.02 -14.89 16.51
C GLY A 96 21.74 -13.59 16.86
N LEU A 97 23.05 -13.66 17.07
CA LEU A 97 23.91 -12.49 17.34
C LEU A 97 23.89 -11.41 16.25
N LYS A 98 23.67 -11.77 14.98
CA LYS A 98 23.73 -10.82 13.86
C LYS A 98 22.53 -9.86 13.82
N HIS A 99 21.40 -10.27 14.37
CA HIS A 99 20.12 -9.55 14.22
C HIS A 99 19.45 -9.16 15.53
N GLU A 100 19.92 -9.66 16.67
CA GLU A 100 19.25 -9.49 17.96
C GLU A 100 20.04 -8.66 18.98
N VAL A 101 21.32 -8.37 18.73
CA VAL A 101 22.16 -7.59 19.66
C VAL A 101 22.87 -6.43 18.97
N ASP A 102 22.91 -5.30 19.66
CA ASP A 102 23.63 -4.10 19.19
C ASP A 102 25.08 -4.06 19.67
N LEU A 103 25.40 -4.72 20.78
CA LEU A 103 26.72 -4.71 21.41
C LEU A 103 27.01 -6.03 22.12
N VAL A 104 28.25 -6.52 21.98
CA VAL A 104 28.73 -7.73 22.65
C VAL A 104 29.81 -7.39 23.67
N LEU A 105 29.65 -7.87 24.90
CA LEU A 105 30.67 -7.80 25.95
C LEU A 105 31.36 -9.16 26.09
N VAL A 106 32.64 -9.24 25.74
CA VAL A 106 33.45 -10.45 25.93
C VAL A 106 34.09 -10.39 27.31
N VAL A 107 33.52 -11.12 28.26
CA VAL A 107 33.96 -11.11 29.66
C VAL A 107 34.98 -12.21 29.92
N LYS A 108 36.15 -11.85 30.44
CA LYS A 108 37.21 -12.80 30.80
C LYS A 108 37.77 -12.53 32.19
N ARG A 109 37.79 -13.57 33.02
CA ARG A 109 38.38 -13.52 34.36
C ARG A 109 39.82 -14.07 34.35
N PRO A 110 40.80 -13.37 34.94
CA PRO A 110 42.18 -13.83 35.00
C PRO A 110 42.35 -14.86 36.14
N VAL A 111 42.26 -16.15 35.80
CA VAL A 111 42.51 -17.26 36.75
C VAL A 111 43.80 -18.01 36.42
N GLN A 112 44.35 -18.73 37.40
CA GLN A 112 45.62 -19.46 37.23
C GLN A 112 45.50 -20.48 36.08
N GLY A 113 46.44 -20.42 35.13
CA GLY A 113 46.43 -21.25 33.92
C GLY A 113 45.53 -20.75 32.78
N LEU A 114 44.77 -19.67 32.97
CA LEU A 114 43.92 -19.03 31.94
C LEU A 114 44.08 -17.49 31.88
N ALA A 115 45.09 -16.95 32.57
CA ALA A 115 45.41 -15.51 32.61
C ALA A 115 46.20 -15.03 31.38
N PHE A 116 45.84 -15.53 30.20
CA PHE A 116 46.43 -15.17 28.90
C PHE A 116 45.35 -15.24 27.82
N TRP A 117 45.55 -14.50 26.73
CA TRP A 117 44.68 -14.59 25.54
C TRP A 117 45.06 -15.84 24.72
N GLY A 118 44.14 -16.78 24.55
CA GLY A 118 44.41 -18.09 23.97
C GLY A 118 43.54 -18.41 22.74
N ASP A 119 43.76 -19.59 22.16
CA ASP A 119 43.12 -20.02 20.90
C ASP A 119 41.59 -20.01 20.95
N LYS A 120 40.99 -20.32 22.10
CA LYS A 120 39.53 -20.28 22.28
C LYS A 120 39.01 -18.84 22.17
N ASP A 121 39.72 -17.87 22.75
CA ASP A 121 39.31 -16.46 22.71
C ASP A 121 39.45 -15.89 21.29
N VAL A 122 40.50 -16.29 20.56
CA VAL A 122 40.69 -15.94 19.15
C VAL A 122 39.56 -16.48 18.29
N LYS A 123 39.16 -17.75 18.50
CA LYS A 123 38.02 -18.34 17.79
C LYS A 123 36.72 -17.60 18.09
N ALA A 124 36.45 -17.27 19.35
CA ALA A 124 35.27 -16.50 19.74
C ALA A 124 35.23 -15.13 19.05
N LEU A 125 36.34 -14.39 19.02
CA LEU A 125 36.40 -13.11 18.30
C LEU A 125 36.19 -13.26 16.80
N ASN A 126 36.70 -14.32 16.17
CA ASN A 126 36.47 -14.57 14.75
C ASN A 126 35.00 -14.89 14.44
N LEU A 127 34.27 -15.51 15.37
CA LEU A 127 32.82 -15.71 15.24
C LEU A 127 32.08 -14.37 15.37
N LEU A 128 32.46 -13.53 16.32
CA LEU A 128 31.89 -12.19 16.47
C LEU A 128 32.21 -11.27 15.28
N ASP A 129 33.37 -11.45 14.64
CA ASP A 129 33.74 -10.74 13.40
C ASP A 129 32.84 -11.10 12.23
N LYS A 130 32.24 -12.31 12.23
CA LYS A 130 31.20 -12.68 11.26
C LYS A 130 29.83 -12.13 11.69
N ALA A 131 29.52 -12.17 12.99
CA ALA A 131 28.24 -11.73 13.53
C ALA A 131 28.01 -10.22 13.34
N ARG A 132 29.05 -9.39 13.42
CA ARG A 132 28.94 -7.92 13.24
C ARG A 132 28.39 -7.49 11.87
N GLY A 133 28.38 -8.39 10.88
CA GLY A 133 27.88 -8.11 9.54
C GLY A 133 28.58 -6.92 8.88
N ALA A 134 27.79 -5.89 8.57
CA ALA A 134 28.22 -4.71 7.82
C ALA A 134 29.01 -3.68 8.66
N ILE A 135 28.98 -3.77 9.99
CA ILE A 135 29.64 -2.81 10.88
C ILE A 135 31.13 -2.81 10.61
N LYS A 136 31.71 -1.72 10.11
CA LYS A 136 33.09 -1.70 9.56
C LYS A 136 34.18 -1.84 10.64
N VAL A 137 33.97 -1.24 11.81
CA VAL A 137 34.96 -1.21 12.91
C VAL A 137 34.59 -2.23 13.97
N ARG A 138 35.47 -3.21 14.22
CA ARG A 138 35.23 -4.32 15.16
C ARG A 138 34.93 -3.84 16.59
N GLY A 139 35.68 -2.86 17.06
CA GLY A 139 35.56 -2.30 18.41
C GLY A 139 34.32 -1.46 18.67
N ASP A 140 33.47 -1.22 17.65
CA ASP A 140 32.16 -0.60 17.82
C ASP A 140 31.10 -1.63 18.26
N PHE A 141 31.23 -2.88 17.79
CA PHE A 141 30.31 -3.98 18.08
C PHE A 141 30.75 -4.83 19.28
N VAL A 142 32.05 -4.87 19.58
CA VAL A 142 32.60 -5.73 20.63
C VAL A 142 33.47 -4.93 21.61
N LEU A 143 33.17 -5.07 22.91
CA LEU A 143 34.04 -4.59 24.00
C LEU A 143 34.60 -5.78 24.78
N LEU A 144 35.83 -5.66 25.23
CA LEU A 144 36.47 -6.66 26.08
C LEU A 144 36.34 -6.26 27.54
N VAL A 145 35.98 -7.18 28.42
CA VAL A 145 35.89 -6.93 29.86
C VAL A 145 36.86 -7.85 30.58
N VAL A 146 37.86 -7.26 31.24
CA VAL A 146 38.71 -7.97 32.20
C VAL A 146 38.01 -7.94 33.55
N ASN A 147 37.31 -9.03 33.86
CA ASN A 147 36.57 -9.19 35.10
C ASN A 147 37.53 -9.60 36.22
N ALA A 148 37.93 -8.65 37.08
CA ALA A 148 38.90 -8.87 38.14
C ALA A 148 38.35 -8.42 39.49
N ALA A 149 38.27 -9.34 40.44
CA ALA A 149 37.84 -9.06 41.79
C ALA A 149 39.02 -8.61 42.68
N PRO A 150 38.78 -7.90 43.80
CA PRO A 150 39.86 -7.41 44.67
C PRO A 150 40.81 -8.48 45.23
N HIS A 151 40.36 -9.74 45.28
CA HIS A 151 41.13 -10.89 45.77
C HIS A 151 41.89 -11.65 44.66
N ASP A 152 41.71 -11.29 43.39
CA ASP A 152 42.43 -11.91 42.29
C ASP A 152 43.90 -11.46 42.28
N ALA A 153 44.82 -12.35 41.92
CA ALA A 153 46.25 -12.06 41.95
C ALA A 153 46.62 -10.94 40.96
N PRO A 154 47.22 -9.80 41.42
CA PRO A 154 47.50 -8.65 40.57
C PRO A 154 48.42 -8.94 39.37
N GLU A 155 49.27 -9.96 39.49
CA GLU A 155 50.15 -10.41 38.39
C GLU A 155 49.35 -11.09 37.26
N LEU A 156 48.30 -11.85 37.59
CA LEU A 156 47.45 -12.51 36.60
C LEU A 156 46.58 -11.50 35.84
N VAL A 157 46.05 -10.50 36.55
CA VAL A 157 45.30 -9.38 35.93
C VAL A 157 46.19 -8.62 34.95
N ARG A 158 47.42 -8.29 35.37
CA ARG A 158 48.42 -7.62 34.51
C ARG A 158 48.80 -8.47 33.31
N SER A 159 49.05 -9.75 33.50
CA SER A 159 49.38 -10.70 32.43
C SER A 159 48.31 -10.73 31.35
N LEU A 160 47.03 -10.90 31.73
CA LEU A 160 45.92 -10.93 30.78
C LEU A 160 45.77 -9.61 30.03
N ARG A 161 45.89 -8.47 30.72
CA ARG A 161 45.82 -7.15 30.10
C ARG A 161 46.94 -6.95 29.08
N ASP A 162 48.17 -7.31 29.44
CA ASP A 162 49.33 -7.15 28.58
C ASP A 162 49.24 -8.08 27.36
N ASP A 163 48.66 -9.28 27.51
CA ASP A 163 48.37 -10.17 26.39
C ASP A 163 47.29 -9.63 25.46
N ILE A 164 46.17 -9.10 25.97
CA ILE A 164 45.16 -8.43 25.14
C ILE A 164 45.80 -7.26 24.39
N ARG A 165 46.57 -6.42 25.08
CA ARG A 165 47.25 -5.29 24.46
C ARG A 165 48.17 -5.74 23.34
N ARG A 166 49.02 -6.76 23.56
CA ARG A 166 49.98 -7.24 22.57
C ARG A 166 49.32 -7.98 21.40
N GLN A 167 48.45 -8.94 21.68
CA GLN A 167 47.94 -9.88 20.70
C GLN A 167 46.68 -9.39 19.99
N VAL A 168 45.82 -8.66 20.68
CA VAL A 168 44.50 -8.24 20.16
C VAL A 168 44.53 -6.79 19.68
N ASN A 169 45.27 -5.94 20.39
CA ASN A 169 45.33 -4.50 20.15
C ASN A 169 46.68 -4.01 19.56
N GLU A 170 47.52 -4.95 19.07
CA GLU A 170 48.79 -4.66 18.39
C GLU A 170 49.74 -3.72 19.16
N GLY A 171 49.79 -3.87 20.48
CA GLY A 171 50.66 -3.09 21.37
C GLY A 171 50.15 -1.68 21.72
N ILE A 172 49.05 -1.22 21.13
CA ILE A 172 48.46 0.10 21.36
C ILE A 172 47.11 -0.08 22.05
N ASP A 173 46.98 0.44 23.27
CA ASP A 173 45.77 0.27 24.05
C ASP A 173 44.54 0.85 23.33
N GLY A 174 43.43 0.10 23.32
CA GLY A 174 42.19 0.52 22.67
C GLY A 174 42.21 0.60 21.14
N ARG A 175 43.25 0.12 20.45
CA ARG A 175 43.39 0.31 18.98
C ARG A 175 42.28 -0.36 18.18
N HIS A 176 41.99 -1.64 18.47
CA HIS A 176 40.99 -2.43 17.74
C HIS A 176 39.75 -2.70 18.58
N PHE A 177 39.94 -2.90 19.89
CA PHE A 177 38.87 -3.14 20.85
C PHE A 177 39.10 -2.32 22.12
N THR A 178 38.02 -1.74 22.65
CA THR A 178 38.02 -1.09 23.96
C THR A 178 38.05 -2.15 25.05
N VAL A 179 38.93 -1.97 26.05
CA VAL A 179 39.08 -2.89 27.18
C VAL A 179 38.58 -2.22 28.46
N LEU A 180 37.55 -2.80 29.06
CA LEU A 180 36.95 -2.39 30.32
C LEU A 180 37.50 -3.24 31.46
N HIS A 181 37.63 -2.62 32.64
CA HIS A 181 38.21 -3.25 33.82
C HIS A 181 37.31 -3.02 35.03
N GLY A 182 36.88 -4.10 35.67
CA GLY A 182 36.07 -4.01 36.90
C GLY A 182 35.70 -5.38 37.45
N ASP A 183 35.17 -5.38 38.66
CA ASP A 183 34.56 -6.57 39.27
C ASP A 183 33.07 -6.63 38.90
N ALA A 184 32.68 -7.59 38.07
CA ALA A 184 31.29 -7.79 37.66
C ALA A 184 30.37 -8.21 38.82
N CYS A 185 30.93 -8.66 39.95
CA CYS A 185 30.17 -8.93 41.17
C CYS A 185 29.97 -7.69 42.06
N SER A 186 30.66 -6.58 41.77
CA SER A 186 30.49 -5.31 42.48
C SER A 186 29.49 -4.40 41.75
N PRO A 187 28.35 -4.04 42.38
CA PRO A 187 27.37 -3.17 41.75
C PRO A 187 27.94 -1.81 41.32
N ASP A 188 28.90 -1.27 42.08
CA ASP A 188 29.50 0.03 41.79
C ASP A 188 30.46 -0.04 40.59
N ASP A 189 31.25 -1.11 40.48
CA ASP A 189 32.13 -1.33 39.32
C ASP A 189 31.32 -1.69 38.07
N LEU A 190 30.27 -2.50 38.22
CA LEU A 190 29.37 -2.83 37.12
C LEU A 190 28.72 -1.56 36.54
N ARG A 191 28.24 -0.64 37.40
CA ARG A 191 27.68 0.64 36.95
C ARG A 191 28.74 1.56 36.37
N GLY A 192 29.81 1.82 37.12
CA GLY A 192 30.77 2.90 36.81
C GLY A 192 31.85 2.53 35.80
N LYS A 193 32.21 1.25 35.70
CA LYS A 193 33.38 0.80 34.92
C LYS A 193 33.07 -0.18 33.79
N ILE A 194 31.90 -0.82 33.81
CA ILE A 194 31.51 -1.81 32.80
C ILE A 194 30.30 -1.33 32.00
N LEU A 195 29.09 -1.37 32.57
CA LEU A 195 27.84 -1.07 31.85
C LEU A 195 27.71 0.41 31.51
N GLY A 196 28.07 1.34 32.40
CA GLY A 196 28.05 2.78 32.10
C GLY A 196 28.88 3.13 30.87
N PRO A 197 30.18 2.80 30.84
CA PRO A 197 31.03 3.01 29.68
C PRO A 197 30.56 2.26 28.42
N ALA A 198 30.01 1.05 28.56
CA ALA A 198 29.48 0.29 27.43
C ALA A 198 28.26 0.97 26.78
N LEU A 199 27.33 1.49 27.60
CA LEU A 199 26.15 2.21 27.12
C LEU A 199 26.50 3.56 26.52
N GLU A 200 27.46 4.29 27.11
CA GLU A 200 27.97 5.54 26.52
C GLU A 200 28.68 5.28 25.18
N HIS A 201 29.44 4.19 25.09
CA HIS A 201 30.04 3.76 23.84
C HIS A 201 28.95 3.47 22.79
N LEU A 202 27.95 2.66 23.14
CA LEU A 202 26.85 2.32 22.25
C LEU A 202 26.11 3.57 21.77
N ALA A 203 25.68 4.46 22.68
CA ALA A 203 24.98 5.69 22.34
C ALA A 203 25.76 6.57 21.35
N ARG A 204 27.08 6.59 21.45
CA ARG A 204 27.95 7.36 20.56
C ARG A 204 28.20 6.70 19.21
N ARG A 205 28.21 5.36 19.14
CA ARG A 205 28.59 4.60 17.93
C ARG A 205 27.42 4.03 17.15
N LEU A 206 26.24 3.90 17.77
CA LEU A 206 25.06 3.28 17.17
C LEU A 206 24.71 3.90 15.82
N GLY A 207 24.64 5.23 15.71
CA GLY A 207 24.35 5.89 14.42
C GLY A 207 25.35 5.55 13.31
N ALA A 208 26.65 5.48 13.63
CA ALA A 208 27.66 5.09 12.64
C ALA A 208 27.61 3.59 12.28
N MET A 209 27.15 2.75 13.21
CA MET A 209 26.91 1.32 12.96
C MET A 209 25.70 1.12 12.06
N ASP A 210 24.61 1.87 12.30
CA ASP A 210 23.41 1.89 11.46
C ASP A 210 23.72 2.37 10.04
N ASP A 211 24.49 3.45 9.90
CA ASP A 211 24.94 3.94 8.59
C ASP A 211 25.69 2.86 7.80
N ASN A 212 26.54 2.07 8.47
CA ASN A 212 27.25 0.98 7.82
C ASN A 212 26.32 -0.15 7.35
N VAL A 213 25.31 -0.50 8.17
CA VAL A 213 24.30 -1.50 7.81
C VAL A 213 23.46 -1.01 6.63
N PHE A 214 23.07 0.26 6.64
CA PHE A 214 22.32 0.88 5.56
C PHE A 214 23.13 0.94 4.26
N ASP A 215 24.39 1.39 4.33
CA ASP A 215 25.30 1.43 3.18
C ASP A 215 25.46 0.05 2.53
N ASP A 216 25.70 -0.99 3.34
CA ASP A 216 25.88 -2.36 2.85
C ASP A 216 24.60 -2.89 2.20
N ALA A 217 23.43 -2.66 2.82
CA ALA A 217 22.14 -3.01 2.23
C ALA A 217 21.91 -2.31 0.89
N MET A 218 22.28 -1.03 0.78
CA MET A 218 22.19 -0.28 -0.48
C MET A 218 23.14 -0.82 -1.54
N VAL A 219 24.36 -1.20 -1.18
CA VAL A 219 25.31 -1.83 -2.11
C VAL A 219 24.81 -3.20 -2.58
N LEU A 220 24.30 -4.04 -1.67
CA LEU A 220 23.73 -5.34 -1.99
C LEU A 220 22.52 -5.21 -2.94
N SER A 221 21.63 -4.25 -2.66
CA SER A 221 20.48 -3.94 -3.52
C SER A 221 20.90 -3.52 -4.93
N ARG A 222 21.89 -2.61 -5.04
CA ARG A 222 22.44 -2.19 -6.34
C ARG A 222 23.08 -3.37 -7.09
N ASN A 223 23.89 -4.17 -6.42
CA ASN A 223 24.54 -5.34 -7.02
C ASN A 223 23.52 -6.37 -7.52
N LEU A 224 22.45 -6.59 -6.76
CA LEU A 224 21.35 -7.46 -7.17
C LEU A 224 20.64 -6.90 -8.41
N ALA A 225 20.30 -5.61 -8.42
CA ALA A 225 19.68 -4.95 -9.56
C ALA A 225 20.56 -5.04 -10.82
N ASP A 226 21.87 -4.79 -10.69
CA ASP A 226 22.82 -4.89 -11.81
C ASP A 226 23.01 -6.33 -12.29
N GLY A 227 22.90 -7.31 -11.38
CA GLY A 227 22.91 -8.73 -11.71
C GLY A 227 21.65 -9.15 -12.49
N LEU A 228 20.49 -8.66 -12.06
CA LEU A 228 19.21 -8.87 -12.74
C LEU A 228 19.19 -8.22 -14.12
N ASP A 229 19.73 -7.01 -14.28
CA ASP A 229 19.86 -6.34 -15.57
C ASP A 229 20.73 -7.13 -16.56
N ARG A 230 21.86 -7.66 -16.07
CA ARG A 230 22.75 -8.51 -16.88
C ARG A 230 22.06 -9.80 -17.30
N ALA A 231 21.43 -10.50 -16.36
CA ALA A 231 20.67 -11.71 -16.65
C ALA A 231 19.51 -11.45 -17.61
N HIS A 232 18.79 -10.34 -17.45
CA HIS A 232 17.74 -9.89 -18.35
C HIS A 232 18.28 -9.64 -19.77
N ALA A 233 19.40 -8.92 -19.89
CA ALA A 233 20.02 -8.65 -21.18
C ALA A 233 20.55 -9.91 -21.87
N ASP A 234 21.10 -10.87 -21.12
CA ASP A 234 21.53 -12.17 -21.63
C ASP A 234 20.33 -12.99 -22.12
N LEU A 235 19.24 -13.06 -21.33
CA LEU A 235 18.05 -13.80 -21.70
C LEU A 235 17.35 -13.20 -22.92
N LYS A 236 17.29 -11.87 -23.01
CA LYS A 236 16.75 -11.16 -24.17
C LYS A 236 17.54 -11.52 -25.43
N ARG A 237 18.87 -11.46 -25.37
CA ARG A 237 19.75 -11.86 -26.48
C ARG A 237 19.55 -13.32 -26.89
N ALA A 238 19.44 -14.23 -25.92
CA ALA A 238 19.17 -15.64 -26.20
C ALA A 238 17.80 -15.84 -26.86
N LEU A 239 16.76 -15.11 -26.43
CA LEU A 239 15.43 -15.20 -27.02
C LEU A 239 15.36 -14.60 -28.43
N ASP A 240 16.12 -13.54 -28.71
CA ASP A 240 16.23 -12.92 -30.03
C ASP A 240 16.90 -13.83 -31.07
N GLN A 241 17.66 -14.84 -30.62
CA GLN A 241 18.25 -15.87 -31.48
C GLN A 241 17.29 -17.03 -31.79
N VAL A 242 16.11 -17.08 -31.16
CA VAL A 242 15.10 -18.12 -31.45
C VAL A 242 14.34 -17.73 -32.72
N PRO A 243 14.41 -18.53 -33.80
CA PRO A 243 13.65 -18.25 -35.02
C PRO A 243 12.14 -18.25 -34.71
N GLN A 244 11.48 -17.15 -35.02
CA GLN A 244 10.01 -17.09 -35.04
C GLN A 244 9.56 -17.92 -36.24
N VAL A 245 8.94 -19.07 -36.00
CA VAL A 245 8.26 -19.78 -37.07
C VAL A 245 6.99 -18.97 -37.36
N THR A 246 6.89 -18.47 -38.59
CA THR A 246 5.65 -17.89 -39.09
C THR A 246 4.77 -19.04 -39.53
N GLY A 247 3.73 -19.34 -38.73
CA GLY A 247 2.55 -20.04 -39.23
C GLY A 247 1.97 -19.33 -40.48
N PRO A 248 1.02 -19.95 -41.20
CA PRO A 248 0.53 -19.41 -42.47
C PRO A 248 -0.11 -18.02 -42.25
N GLU A 249 0.60 -16.95 -42.65
CA GLU A 249 0.16 -15.55 -42.46
C GLU A 249 -1.23 -15.30 -43.07
N ASP A 250 -1.56 -16.04 -44.12
CA ASP A 250 -2.87 -16.00 -44.78
C ASP A 250 -4.04 -16.37 -43.86
N GLU A 251 -3.86 -17.29 -42.90
CA GLU A 251 -4.93 -17.71 -41.99
C GLU A 251 -5.16 -16.66 -40.89
N VAL A 252 -4.08 -16.06 -40.37
CA VAL A 252 -4.18 -14.94 -39.42
C VAL A 252 -4.85 -13.74 -40.10
N TYR A 253 -4.50 -13.46 -41.34
CA TYR A 253 -5.10 -12.37 -42.13
C TYR A 253 -6.60 -12.56 -42.31
N LYS A 254 -7.03 -13.76 -42.75
CA LYS A 254 -8.46 -14.09 -42.93
C LYS A 254 -9.23 -13.92 -41.63
N ARG A 255 -8.70 -14.43 -40.52
CA ARG A 255 -9.38 -14.37 -39.22
C ARG A 255 -9.39 -12.97 -38.61
N ALA A 256 -8.34 -12.18 -38.81
CA ALA A 256 -8.33 -10.77 -38.42
C ALA A 256 -9.39 -9.95 -39.16
N ASN A 257 -9.60 -10.24 -40.47
CA ASN A 257 -10.66 -9.60 -41.23
C ASN A 257 -12.05 -10.03 -40.74
N ALA A 258 -12.25 -11.33 -40.48
CA ALA A 258 -13.51 -11.82 -39.91
C ALA A 258 -13.82 -11.20 -38.54
N LEU A 259 -12.82 -11.12 -37.65
CA LEU A 259 -12.95 -10.43 -36.36
C LEU A 259 -13.39 -8.98 -36.53
N ARG A 260 -12.80 -8.24 -37.48
CA ARG A 260 -13.19 -6.86 -37.77
C ARG A 260 -14.62 -6.76 -38.28
N GLU A 261 -15.03 -7.67 -39.16
CA GLU A 261 -16.40 -7.72 -39.71
C GLU A 261 -17.41 -8.03 -38.60
N ASP A 262 -17.14 -9.02 -37.75
CA ASP A 262 -17.98 -9.38 -36.62
C ASP A 262 -18.08 -8.25 -35.59
N LEU A 263 -16.97 -7.54 -35.32
CA LEU A 263 -16.97 -6.34 -34.48
C LEU A 263 -17.80 -5.22 -35.10
N ALA A 264 -17.64 -4.96 -36.39
CA ALA A 264 -18.38 -3.91 -37.09
C ALA A 264 -19.89 -4.17 -37.08
N VAL A 265 -20.31 -5.43 -37.24
CA VAL A 265 -21.74 -5.80 -37.11
C VAL A 265 -22.22 -5.58 -35.68
N ALA A 266 -21.51 -6.13 -34.69
CA ALA A 266 -21.92 -6.03 -33.29
C ALA A 266 -21.96 -4.58 -32.77
N LEU A 267 -21.00 -3.74 -33.17
CA LEU A 267 -20.98 -2.32 -32.80
C LEU A 267 -22.06 -1.53 -33.56
N HIS A 268 -22.31 -1.86 -34.83
CA HIS A 268 -23.39 -1.24 -35.59
C HIS A 268 -24.76 -1.46 -34.93
N ASP A 269 -25.02 -2.67 -34.42
CA ASP A 269 -26.26 -2.96 -33.69
C ASP A 269 -26.42 -2.05 -32.45
N VAL A 270 -25.35 -1.85 -31.67
CA VAL A 270 -25.35 -0.91 -30.53
C VAL A 270 -25.62 0.52 -30.98
N VAL A 271 -25.00 0.96 -32.08
CA VAL A 271 -25.23 2.30 -32.65
C VAL A 271 -26.68 2.45 -33.13
N GLN A 272 -27.25 1.45 -33.79
CA GLN A 272 -28.65 1.46 -34.25
C GLN A 272 -29.64 1.50 -33.09
N ASP A 273 -29.39 0.77 -32.01
CA ASP A 273 -30.21 0.81 -30.80
C ASP A 273 -30.18 2.21 -30.17
N LEU A 274 -29.00 2.84 -30.07
CA LEU A 274 -28.89 4.21 -29.55
C LEU A 274 -29.50 5.25 -30.51
N TRP A 275 -29.39 5.02 -31.81
CA TRP A 275 -29.98 5.90 -32.82
C TRP A 275 -31.51 5.88 -32.76
N SER A 276 -32.10 4.69 -32.65
CA SER A 276 -33.55 4.51 -32.57
C SER A 276 -34.11 5.18 -31.31
N THR A 277 -33.48 4.94 -30.16
CA THR A 277 -33.86 5.56 -28.88
C THR A 277 -33.62 7.08 -28.84
N ALA A 278 -32.61 7.61 -29.55
CA ALA A 278 -32.38 9.06 -29.62
C ALA A 278 -33.40 9.81 -30.50
N ARG A 279 -34.02 9.12 -31.47
CA ARG A 279 -35.00 9.71 -32.41
C ARG A 279 -36.45 9.38 -32.09
N GLU A 280 -36.67 8.39 -31.25
CA GLU A 280 -37.98 8.14 -30.66
C GLU A 280 -38.51 9.43 -30.03
N SER A 281 -39.66 9.89 -30.52
CA SER A 281 -40.36 11.04 -29.95
C SER A 281 -40.97 10.74 -28.57
N SER A 282 -40.89 9.48 -28.12
CA SER A 282 -41.30 9.09 -26.77
C SER A 282 -40.29 9.59 -25.76
N VAL A 283 -40.81 10.29 -24.75
CA VAL A 283 -40.00 10.84 -23.66
C VAL A 283 -39.32 9.69 -22.91
N ASP A 284 -38.04 9.85 -22.61
CA ASP A 284 -37.27 8.91 -21.81
C ASP A 284 -37.88 8.78 -20.41
N SER A 285 -38.70 7.75 -20.17
CA SER A 285 -39.41 7.57 -18.91
C SER A 285 -38.46 7.44 -17.72
N ALA A 286 -37.25 6.92 -17.92
CA ALA A 286 -36.27 6.78 -16.86
C ALA A 286 -35.65 8.15 -16.49
N PHE A 287 -35.31 8.95 -17.50
CA PHE A 287 -34.85 10.33 -17.28
C PHE A 287 -35.95 11.20 -16.65
N VAL A 288 -37.17 11.13 -17.19
CA VAL A 288 -38.34 11.84 -16.65
C VAL A 288 -38.55 11.47 -15.18
N GLY A 289 -38.58 10.18 -14.87
CA GLY A 289 -38.73 9.71 -13.49
C GLY A 289 -37.59 10.17 -12.57
N CYS A 290 -36.37 10.33 -13.08
CA CYS A 290 -35.26 10.90 -12.33
C CYS A 290 -35.47 12.39 -12.03
N VAL A 291 -35.84 13.18 -13.05
CA VAL A 291 -36.11 14.63 -12.90
C VAL A 291 -37.31 14.88 -11.99
N GLU A 292 -38.39 14.10 -12.15
CA GLU A 292 -39.57 14.17 -11.30
C GLU A 292 -39.25 13.84 -9.84
N ARG A 293 -38.44 12.81 -9.58
CA ARG A 293 -38.02 12.47 -8.21
C ARG A 293 -37.29 13.62 -7.53
N VAL A 294 -36.28 14.18 -8.20
CA VAL A 294 -35.52 15.32 -7.66
C VAL A 294 -36.43 16.53 -7.44
N TYR A 295 -37.38 16.77 -8.36
CA TYR A 295 -38.38 17.82 -8.20
C TYR A 295 -39.27 17.60 -6.98
N GLN A 296 -39.80 16.39 -6.77
CA GLN A 296 -40.59 16.07 -5.57
C GLN A 296 -39.78 16.21 -4.29
N ASP A 297 -38.51 15.81 -4.30
CA ASP A 297 -37.61 15.98 -3.15
C ASP A 297 -37.35 17.46 -2.83
N ILE A 298 -37.32 18.34 -3.84
CA ILE A 298 -37.26 19.79 -3.67
C ILE A 298 -38.56 20.33 -3.07
N LEU A 299 -39.73 19.90 -3.58
CA LEU A 299 -41.02 20.32 -3.02
C LEU A 299 -41.16 19.94 -1.55
N ALA A 300 -40.83 18.70 -1.19
CA ALA A 300 -40.82 18.24 0.20
C ALA A 300 -39.86 19.06 1.08
N TRP A 301 -38.71 19.48 0.53
CA TRP A 301 -37.77 20.34 1.24
C TRP A 301 -38.29 21.77 1.45
N ILE A 302 -39.01 22.33 0.47
CA ILE A 302 -39.69 23.63 0.58
C ILE A 302 -40.80 23.55 1.64
N GLU A 303 -41.68 22.54 1.55
CA GLU A 303 -42.78 22.30 2.51
C GLU A 303 -42.24 22.07 3.93
N GLY A 304 -41.11 21.39 4.07
CA GLY A 304 -40.39 21.18 5.33
C GLY A 304 -39.72 22.43 5.91
N GLY A 305 -39.98 23.62 5.37
CA GLY A 305 -39.40 24.88 5.84
C GLY A 305 -37.92 25.01 5.51
N PHE A 306 -37.55 24.67 4.28
CA PHE A 306 -36.18 24.77 3.75
C PHE A 306 -35.15 24.01 4.60
N GLY A 307 -35.56 22.86 5.15
CA GLY A 307 -34.72 21.97 5.98
C GLY A 307 -34.56 22.42 7.44
N ARG A 308 -35.22 23.50 7.86
CA ARG A 308 -35.16 24.03 9.23
C ARG A 308 -36.49 23.92 9.98
N GLY A 309 -37.59 23.59 9.30
CA GLY A 309 -38.94 23.63 9.83
C GLY A 309 -39.55 25.03 9.76
N GLN A 310 -40.84 25.12 9.42
CA GLN A 310 -41.54 26.39 9.19
C GLN A 310 -41.48 27.33 10.40
N GLU A 311 -41.75 26.82 11.61
CA GLU A 311 -41.75 27.64 12.84
C GLU A 311 -40.38 28.29 13.07
N LYS A 312 -39.31 27.51 12.93
CA LYS A 312 -37.94 27.98 13.11
C LYS A 312 -37.57 29.00 12.03
N TRP A 313 -37.94 28.73 10.78
CA TRP A 313 -37.72 29.65 9.67
C TRP A 313 -38.41 31.00 9.92
N CYS A 314 -39.70 30.99 10.30
CA CYS A 314 -40.46 32.21 10.63
C CYS A 314 -39.84 32.97 11.80
N SER A 315 -39.40 32.27 12.85
CA SER A 315 -38.72 32.87 13.99
C SER A 315 -37.39 33.54 13.60
N GLU A 316 -36.59 32.92 12.73
CA GLU A 316 -35.33 33.47 12.22
C GLU A 316 -35.58 34.69 11.33
N ALA A 317 -36.57 34.61 10.44
CA ALA A 317 -37.02 35.70 9.57
C ALA A 317 -37.45 36.92 10.40
N TYR A 318 -38.35 36.72 11.37
CA TYR A 318 -38.85 37.79 12.24
C TYR A 318 -37.71 38.45 13.02
N ARG A 319 -36.81 37.65 13.60
CA ARG A 319 -35.64 38.17 14.33
C ARG A 319 -34.77 39.03 13.43
N SER A 320 -34.46 38.56 12.22
CA SER A 320 -33.65 39.30 11.25
C SER A 320 -34.35 40.60 10.81
N MET A 321 -35.65 40.55 10.51
CA MET A 321 -36.45 41.70 10.11
C MET A 321 -36.46 42.78 11.20
N ARG A 322 -36.59 42.38 12.47
CA ARG A 322 -36.55 43.26 13.65
C ARG A 322 -35.18 43.91 13.85
N THR A 323 -34.11 43.12 13.75
CA THR A 323 -32.73 43.61 13.93
C THR A 323 -32.35 44.61 12.85
N ASN A 324 -32.68 44.32 11.60
CA ASN A 324 -32.25 45.13 10.45
C ASN A 324 -33.28 46.22 10.08
N LYS A 325 -34.46 46.22 10.72
CA LYS A 325 -35.60 47.10 10.40
C LYS A 325 -36.03 47.03 8.93
N THR A 326 -35.74 45.92 8.25
CA THR A 326 -36.05 45.69 6.84
C THR A 326 -36.20 44.20 6.55
N VAL A 327 -37.04 43.87 5.56
CA VAL A 327 -37.24 42.51 5.04
C VAL A 327 -36.11 42.11 4.09
N ALA A 328 -35.56 43.09 3.37
CA ALA A 328 -34.70 42.87 2.20
C ALA A 328 -33.50 41.98 2.50
N LYS A 329 -32.83 42.17 3.64
CA LYS A 329 -31.64 41.39 4.00
C LYS A 329 -31.95 39.90 4.09
N PHE A 330 -32.93 39.52 4.91
CA PHE A 330 -33.29 38.11 5.10
C PHE A 330 -33.81 37.50 3.80
N ALA A 331 -34.68 38.21 3.09
CA ALA A 331 -35.24 37.74 1.82
C ALA A 331 -34.17 37.49 0.75
N VAL A 332 -33.20 38.39 0.59
CA VAL A 332 -32.09 38.22 -0.39
C VAL A 332 -31.21 37.04 0.00
N ASP A 333 -30.82 36.94 1.27
CA ASP A 333 -29.96 35.86 1.76
C ASP A 333 -30.65 34.49 1.57
N GLU A 334 -31.95 34.41 1.87
CA GLU A 334 -32.72 33.17 1.73
C GLU A 334 -32.97 32.79 0.27
N LEU A 335 -33.30 33.74 -0.61
CA LEU A 335 -33.46 33.45 -2.04
C LEU A 335 -32.13 33.02 -2.70
N ASN A 336 -30.99 33.59 -2.27
CA ASN A 336 -29.67 33.12 -2.68
C ASN A 336 -29.43 31.67 -2.25
N HIS A 337 -29.73 31.35 -0.99
CA HIS A 337 -29.62 30.00 -0.45
C HIS A 337 -30.48 29.00 -1.22
N ILE A 338 -31.75 29.33 -1.48
CA ILE A 338 -32.69 28.50 -2.23
C ILE A 338 -32.17 28.22 -3.64
N ARG A 339 -31.65 29.24 -4.34
CA ARG A 339 -31.06 29.06 -5.69
C ARG A 339 -29.91 28.07 -5.69
N VAL A 340 -29.01 28.16 -4.70
CA VAL A 340 -27.86 27.25 -4.58
C VAL A 340 -28.33 25.83 -4.29
N GLU A 341 -29.26 25.66 -3.34
CA GLU A 341 -29.70 24.33 -2.92
C GLU A 341 -30.51 23.62 -4.00
N ILE A 342 -31.39 24.32 -4.73
CA ILE A 342 -32.09 23.76 -5.90
C ILE A 342 -31.08 23.31 -6.96
N GLY A 343 -30.11 24.17 -7.32
CA GLY A 343 -29.10 23.83 -8.31
C GLY A 343 -28.22 22.64 -7.91
N LYS A 344 -27.95 22.49 -6.61
CA LYS A 344 -27.20 21.36 -6.02
C LYS A 344 -28.00 20.07 -6.08
N ARG A 345 -29.29 20.08 -5.71
CA ARG A 345 -30.15 18.87 -5.74
C ARG A 345 -30.29 18.31 -7.15
N PHE A 346 -30.41 19.17 -8.17
CA PHE A 346 -30.40 18.71 -9.56
C PHE A 346 -29.06 18.14 -10.06
N CYS A 347 -27.95 18.27 -9.32
CA CYS A 347 -26.72 17.54 -9.63
C CYS A 347 -26.89 16.02 -9.44
N GLU A 348 -27.89 15.55 -8.69
CA GLU A 348 -28.17 14.10 -8.52
C GLU A 348 -28.51 13.39 -9.84
N ILE A 349 -28.89 14.14 -10.88
CA ILE A 349 -29.08 13.61 -12.24
C ILE A 349 -27.78 13.01 -12.80
N ASP A 350 -26.60 13.42 -12.33
CA ASP A 350 -25.33 12.81 -12.72
C ASP A 350 -25.27 11.30 -12.45
N VAL A 351 -25.98 10.81 -11.43
CA VAL A 351 -26.09 9.36 -11.15
C VAL A 351 -26.79 8.62 -12.29
N PHE A 352 -27.83 9.22 -12.88
CA PHE A 352 -28.51 8.65 -14.04
C PHE A 352 -27.58 8.63 -15.26
N PHE A 353 -26.87 9.73 -15.52
CA PHE A 353 -25.94 9.82 -16.63
C PHE A 353 -24.77 8.83 -16.53
N ASP A 354 -24.18 8.69 -15.34
CA ASP A 354 -23.12 7.72 -15.08
C ASP A 354 -23.59 6.29 -15.37
N ALA A 355 -24.84 5.96 -14.99
CA ALA A 355 -25.43 4.65 -15.28
C ALA A 355 -25.65 4.42 -16.79
N GLU A 356 -26.08 5.42 -17.55
CA GLU A 356 -26.23 5.29 -19.02
C GLU A 356 -24.88 5.10 -19.71
N VAL A 357 -23.84 5.83 -19.29
CA VAL A 357 -22.47 5.67 -19.82
C VAL A 357 -21.94 4.27 -19.51
N GLN A 358 -22.17 3.76 -18.30
CA GLN A 358 -21.79 2.39 -17.93
C GLN A 358 -22.49 1.35 -18.82
N ARG A 359 -23.79 1.51 -19.09
CA ARG A 359 -24.51 0.60 -20.00
C ARG A 359 -23.96 0.62 -21.42
N LEU A 360 -23.55 1.79 -21.94
CA LEU A 360 -22.84 1.87 -23.22
C LEU A 360 -21.51 1.11 -23.17
N GLN A 361 -20.69 1.35 -22.14
CA GLN A 361 -19.41 0.65 -21.96
C GLN A 361 -19.59 -0.87 -21.83
N GLU A 362 -20.65 -1.31 -21.16
CA GLU A 362 -21.07 -2.71 -21.07
C GLU A 362 -21.47 -3.29 -22.42
N ALA A 363 -22.28 -2.57 -23.20
CA ALA A 363 -22.68 -3.00 -24.54
C ALA A 363 -21.46 -3.15 -25.46
N VAL A 364 -20.58 -2.15 -25.50
CA VAL A 364 -19.35 -2.20 -26.30
C VAL A 364 -18.40 -3.31 -25.82
N GLY A 365 -18.22 -3.46 -24.50
CA GLY A 365 -17.41 -4.55 -23.94
C GLY A 365 -17.94 -5.93 -24.33
N ARG A 366 -19.27 -6.12 -24.36
CA ARG A 366 -19.91 -7.35 -24.84
C ARG A 366 -19.62 -7.61 -26.32
N CYS A 367 -19.62 -6.59 -27.19
CA CYS A 367 -19.27 -6.75 -28.60
C CYS A 367 -17.89 -7.40 -28.75
N PHE A 368 -16.88 -6.91 -28.03
CA PHE A 368 -15.53 -7.48 -28.09
C PHE A 368 -15.47 -8.95 -27.63
N LEU A 369 -16.20 -9.30 -26.57
CA LEU A 369 -16.28 -10.68 -26.09
C LEU A 369 -16.96 -11.60 -27.11
N SER A 370 -18.08 -11.15 -27.69
CA SER A 370 -18.87 -11.94 -28.64
C SER A 370 -18.21 -12.10 -30.01
N SER A 371 -17.38 -11.13 -30.43
CA SER A 371 -16.68 -11.19 -31.72
C SER A 371 -15.40 -12.03 -31.69
N GLY A 372 -15.12 -12.74 -30.58
CA GLY A 372 -14.04 -13.72 -30.50
C GLY A 372 -12.85 -13.34 -29.63
N LEU A 373 -12.86 -12.19 -28.93
CA LEU A 373 -11.80 -11.84 -27.98
C LEU A 373 -12.01 -12.43 -26.56
N GLY A 374 -13.05 -13.25 -26.36
CA GLY A 374 -13.34 -13.87 -25.07
C GLY A 374 -12.16 -14.66 -24.48
N GLY A 375 -11.37 -15.36 -25.31
CA GLY A 375 -10.18 -16.09 -24.85
C GLY A 375 -9.05 -15.19 -24.31
N LEU A 376 -8.95 -13.96 -24.84
CA LEU A 376 -7.96 -12.96 -24.42
C LEU A 376 -8.42 -12.15 -23.21
N LEU A 377 -9.70 -11.74 -23.19
CA LEU A 377 -10.24 -10.87 -22.16
C LEU A 377 -10.72 -11.65 -20.92
N GLY A 378 -11.04 -12.94 -21.08
CA GLY A 378 -11.59 -13.81 -20.04
C GLY A 378 -13.03 -13.43 -19.69
N ASP A 379 -13.38 -13.57 -18.40
CA ASP A 379 -14.73 -13.30 -17.89
C ASP A 379 -14.99 -11.82 -17.56
N LYS A 380 -14.07 -10.91 -17.91
CA LYS A 380 -14.22 -9.47 -17.63
C LYS A 380 -15.37 -8.89 -18.44
N GLN A 381 -16.12 -7.95 -17.86
CA GLN A 381 -17.28 -7.33 -18.50
C GLN A 381 -17.21 -5.80 -18.48
N GLY A 382 -17.92 -5.18 -19.42
CA GLY A 382 -18.04 -3.73 -19.57
C GLY A 382 -16.73 -2.98 -19.42
N ARG A 383 -16.66 -2.08 -18.43
CA ARG A 383 -15.48 -1.25 -18.21
C ARG A 383 -14.21 -2.06 -17.99
N GLU A 384 -14.26 -3.17 -17.24
CA GLU A 384 -13.09 -4.02 -16.98
C GLU A 384 -12.59 -4.70 -18.26
N ALA A 385 -13.50 -5.08 -19.17
CA ALA A 385 -13.15 -5.64 -20.46
C ALA A 385 -12.45 -4.59 -21.34
N LEU A 386 -12.96 -3.35 -21.34
CA LEU A 386 -12.36 -2.22 -22.08
C LEU A 386 -10.99 -1.82 -21.51
N GLU A 387 -10.83 -1.82 -20.18
CA GLU A 387 -9.53 -1.54 -19.55
C GLU A 387 -8.51 -2.64 -19.87
N ALA A 388 -8.91 -3.92 -19.84
CA ALA A 388 -8.06 -5.02 -20.27
C ALA A 388 -7.70 -4.92 -21.76
N LEU A 389 -8.67 -4.58 -22.62
CA LEU A 389 -8.43 -4.35 -24.04
C LEU A 389 -7.41 -3.21 -24.24
N LYS A 390 -7.58 -2.09 -23.54
CA LYS A 390 -6.63 -0.96 -23.56
C LYS A 390 -5.22 -1.39 -23.18
N SER A 391 -5.06 -2.17 -22.11
CA SER A 391 -3.76 -2.71 -21.69
C SER A 391 -3.15 -3.62 -22.76
N THR A 392 -3.93 -4.51 -23.36
CA THR A 392 -3.42 -5.40 -24.43
C THR A 392 -3.04 -4.64 -25.70
N LEU A 393 -3.80 -3.62 -26.09
CA LEU A 393 -3.48 -2.78 -27.25
C LEU A 393 -2.17 -2.01 -27.07
N ALA A 394 -1.89 -1.55 -25.85
CA ALA A 394 -0.66 -0.81 -25.52
C ALA A 394 0.62 -1.68 -25.62
N GLU A 395 0.49 -3.00 -25.51
CA GLU A 395 1.61 -3.95 -25.54
C GLU A 395 1.94 -4.47 -26.96
N VAL A 396 1.13 -4.13 -27.97
CA VAL A 396 1.30 -4.63 -29.35
C VAL A 396 2.59 -4.07 -29.97
N PRO A 397 3.53 -4.92 -30.45
CA PRO A 397 4.70 -4.46 -31.19
C PRO A 397 4.31 -3.68 -32.45
N GLY A 398 4.86 -2.47 -32.59
CA GLY A 398 4.51 -1.56 -33.69
C GLY A 398 3.29 -0.67 -33.43
N GLY A 399 2.66 -0.76 -32.25
CA GLY A 399 1.61 0.14 -31.78
C GLY A 399 0.23 -0.08 -32.43
N CYS A 400 -0.81 0.32 -31.71
CA CYS A 400 -2.21 0.35 -32.14
C CYS A 400 -2.86 1.66 -31.66
N ASP A 401 -2.23 2.79 -32.00
CA ASP A 401 -2.54 4.10 -31.41
C ASP A 401 -3.98 4.55 -31.68
N GLY A 402 -4.54 4.24 -32.87
CA GLY A 402 -5.91 4.58 -33.21
C GLY A 402 -6.93 3.80 -32.38
N LEU A 403 -6.77 2.47 -32.30
CA LEU A 403 -7.61 1.61 -31.45
C LEU A 403 -7.47 1.98 -29.97
N LEU A 404 -6.24 2.25 -29.51
CA LEU A 404 -5.96 2.62 -28.14
C LEU A 404 -6.64 3.95 -27.79
N SER A 405 -6.54 4.95 -28.66
CA SER A 405 -7.23 6.23 -28.48
C SER A 405 -8.74 6.06 -28.44
N ALA A 406 -9.32 5.26 -29.35
CA ALA A 406 -10.75 5.02 -29.37
C ALA A 406 -11.27 4.40 -28.06
N VAL A 407 -10.56 3.39 -27.53
CA VAL A 407 -10.91 2.76 -26.24
C VAL A 407 -10.72 3.72 -25.07
N ASP A 408 -9.66 4.52 -25.08
CA ASP A 408 -9.41 5.52 -24.03
C ASP A 408 -10.47 6.63 -24.04
N ASP A 409 -10.87 7.13 -25.21
CA ASP A 409 -11.90 8.16 -25.36
C ASP A 409 -13.26 7.65 -24.84
N LEU A 410 -13.64 6.40 -25.14
CA LEU A 410 -14.86 5.80 -24.61
C LEU A 410 -14.81 5.57 -23.09
N LEU A 411 -13.65 5.18 -22.54
CA LEU A 411 -13.44 4.99 -21.10
C LEU A 411 -13.50 6.32 -20.32
N ARG A 412 -13.17 7.44 -20.98
CA ARG A 412 -13.20 8.81 -20.44
C ARG A 412 -14.51 9.54 -20.72
N LEU A 413 -15.45 8.91 -21.43
CA LEU A 413 -16.75 9.51 -21.70
C LEU A 413 -17.45 9.84 -20.38
N GLU A 414 -17.82 11.10 -20.21
CA GLU A 414 -18.59 11.56 -19.06
C GLU A 414 -19.67 12.54 -19.52
N ILE A 415 -20.87 12.39 -18.94
CA ILE A 415 -21.97 13.34 -19.12
C ILE A 415 -22.23 13.97 -17.77
N ARG A 416 -21.98 15.28 -17.66
CA ARG A 416 -22.11 16.03 -16.41
C ARG A 416 -23.18 17.12 -16.53
N TYR A 417 -24.12 17.12 -15.60
CA TYR A 417 -25.16 18.13 -15.41
C TYR A 417 -24.58 19.55 -15.38
N ARG A 418 -23.49 19.73 -14.62
CA ARG A 418 -22.85 21.06 -14.49
C ARG A 418 -22.34 21.62 -15.80
N ALA A 419 -21.83 20.76 -16.68
CA ALA A 419 -21.29 21.18 -17.97
C ALA A 419 -22.41 21.45 -18.98
N GLN A 420 -23.46 20.63 -19.00
CA GLN A 420 -24.43 20.60 -20.10
C GLN A 420 -25.77 21.32 -19.79
N LEU A 421 -26.19 21.32 -18.52
CA LEU A 421 -27.56 21.71 -18.13
C LEU A 421 -27.59 22.87 -17.14
N HIS A 422 -26.52 23.09 -16.37
CA HIS A 422 -26.49 24.13 -15.34
C HIS A 422 -26.75 25.57 -15.85
N PRO A 423 -26.27 26.01 -17.02
CA PRO A 423 -26.65 27.33 -17.54
C PRO A 423 -28.16 27.50 -17.74
N ARG A 424 -28.85 26.44 -18.16
CA ARG A 424 -30.32 26.44 -18.36
C ARG A 424 -31.04 26.45 -17.02
N VAL A 425 -30.59 25.62 -16.07
CA VAL A 425 -31.11 25.63 -14.70
C VAL A 425 -30.93 26.99 -14.05
N ARG A 426 -29.75 27.60 -14.22
CA ARG A 426 -29.49 28.92 -13.64
C ARG A 426 -30.45 29.97 -14.17
N ARG A 427 -30.71 29.97 -15.48
CA ARG A 427 -31.66 30.89 -16.11
C ARG A 427 -33.08 30.70 -15.59
N ALA A 428 -33.53 29.47 -15.40
CA ALA A 428 -34.84 29.18 -14.82
C ALA A 428 -34.97 29.66 -13.37
N LEU A 429 -33.85 29.77 -12.64
CA LEU A 429 -33.80 30.28 -11.27
C LEU A 429 -33.63 31.81 -11.19
N ASP A 430 -33.45 32.54 -12.30
CA ASP A 430 -33.24 33.99 -12.26
C ASP A 430 -34.45 34.77 -11.71
N GLN A 431 -35.64 34.16 -11.68
CA GLN A 431 -36.84 34.72 -11.05
C GLN A 431 -36.80 34.69 -9.50
N LEU A 432 -35.84 34.01 -8.88
CA LEU A 432 -35.64 33.98 -7.42
C LEU A 432 -34.83 35.20 -6.96
N THR A 433 -35.38 36.39 -7.19
CA THR A 433 -34.80 37.68 -6.83
C THR A 433 -35.72 38.43 -5.87
N SER A 434 -35.15 39.37 -5.09
CA SER A 434 -35.95 40.19 -4.16
C SER A 434 -36.64 41.36 -4.86
N TRP A 435 -36.38 41.54 -6.16
CA TRP A 435 -36.89 42.62 -7.00
C TRP A 435 -37.35 42.03 -8.34
N ALA A 436 -38.34 42.66 -8.94
CA ALA A 436 -38.87 42.36 -10.27
C ALA A 436 -38.98 43.65 -11.09
N GLU A 437 -39.02 43.54 -12.41
CA GLU A 437 -39.32 44.69 -13.28
C GLU A 437 -40.80 45.03 -13.19
N ASP A 438 -41.13 46.29 -12.92
CA ASP A 438 -42.50 46.76 -12.88
C ASP A 438 -43.07 46.86 -14.31
N PRO A 439 -44.20 46.20 -14.63
CA PRO A 439 -44.73 46.12 -16.00
C PRO A 439 -45.17 47.46 -16.59
N VAL A 440 -45.39 48.48 -15.75
CA VAL A 440 -45.91 49.79 -16.14
C VAL A 440 -44.78 50.81 -16.22
N THR A 441 -43.82 50.75 -15.28
CA THR A 441 -42.76 51.74 -15.14
C THR A 441 -41.41 51.27 -15.66
N HIS A 442 -41.24 49.99 -16.00
CA HIS A 442 -39.98 49.36 -16.42
C HIS A 442 -38.82 49.58 -15.43
N GLY A 443 -39.14 49.89 -14.18
CA GLY A 443 -38.19 50.12 -13.09
C GLY A 443 -38.15 48.94 -12.10
N PRO A 444 -37.11 48.85 -11.26
CA PRO A 444 -37.01 47.82 -10.24
C PRO A 444 -38.05 48.03 -9.12
N SER A 445 -38.89 47.03 -8.87
CA SER A 445 -39.90 47.00 -7.81
C SER A 445 -39.64 45.85 -6.84
N ALA A 446 -39.84 46.09 -5.54
CA ALA A 446 -39.60 45.07 -4.50
C ALA A 446 -40.70 44.00 -4.54
N GLN A 447 -40.32 42.75 -4.81
CA GLN A 447 -41.25 41.62 -4.95
C GLN A 447 -41.76 41.11 -3.60
N LEU A 448 -40.98 41.31 -2.53
CA LEU A 448 -41.24 40.79 -1.19
C LEU A 448 -41.49 41.93 -0.19
N LEU A 449 -42.66 42.56 -0.31
CA LEU A 449 -43.14 43.60 0.61
C LEU A 449 -44.10 42.99 1.66
N VAL A 450 -43.64 42.92 2.92
CA VAL A 450 -44.42 42.45 4.08
C VAL A 450 -44.17 43.34 5.30
N PRO A 451 -45.11 43.44 6.26
CA PRO A 451 -44.90 44.19 7.50
C PRO A 451 -43.80 43.55 8.37
N VAL A 452 -43.09 44.36 9.17
CA VAL A 452 -42.09 43.88 10.15
C VAL A 452 -42.79 43.40 11.43
N THR A 453 -43.57 42.34 11.29
CA THR A 453 -44.34 41.69 12.36
C THR A 453 -44.20 40.18 12.25
N ASP A 454 -44.66 39.45 13.28
CA ASP A 454 -44.66 37.99 13.30
C ASP A 454 -45.51 37.41 12.16
N ALA A 455 -46.75 37.90 12.01
CA ALA A 455 -47.61 37.59 10.85
C ALA A 455 -46.98 38.00 9.50
N GLY A 456 -46.11 39.00 9.50
CA GLY A 456 -45.33 39.40 8.32
C GLY A 456 -44.26 38.38 7.93
N ALA A 457 -43.63 37.72 8.91
CA ALA A 457 -42.69 36.63 8.66
C ALA A 457 -43.40 35.38 8.09
N GLU A 458 -44.61 35.07 8.55
CA GLU A 458 -45.43 34.00 7.95
C GLU A 458 -45.87 34.32 6.52
N LEU A 459 -46.18 35.59 6.23
CA LEU A 459 -46.50 36.04 4.87
C LEU A 459 -45.25 35.98 3.97
N LEU A 460 -44.08 36.32 4.51
CA LEU A 460 -42.82 36.17 3.79
C LEU A 460 -42.53 34.71 3.46
N TYR A 461 -42.71 33.80 4.43
CA TYR A 461 -42.53 32.37 4.24
C TYR A 461 -43.35 31.86 3.05
N ARG A 462 -44.66 32.13 3.06
CA ARG A 462 -45.57 31.73 1.96
C ARG A 462 -45.10 32.23 0.61
N ARG A 463 -44.74 33.52 0.50
CA ARG A 463 -44.25 34.09 -0.77
C ARG A 463 -42.92 33.49 -1.22
N VAL A 464 -42.02 33.19 -0.28
CA VAL A 464 -40.74 32.55 -0.61
C VAL A 464 -40.96 31.10 -1.06
N CYS A 465 -41.89 30.35 -0.44
CA CYS A 465 -42.31 29.03 -0.90
C CYS A 465 -42.87 29.08 -2.33
N GLU A 466 -43.83 29.97 -2.60
CA GLU A 466 -44.42 30.14 -3.95
C GLU A 466 -43.34 30.42 -5.02
N LEU A 467 -42.40 31.33 -4.72
CA LEU A 467 -41.29 31.63 -5.63
C LEU A 467 -40.35 30.43 -5.82
N ALA A 468 -40.04 29.71 -4.73
CA ALA A 468 -39.17 28.53 -4.76
C ALA A 468 -39.81 27.38 -5.57
N GLU A 469 -41.10 27.13 -5.37
CA GLU A 469 -41.87 26.12 -6.10
C GLU A 469 -41.94 26.46 -7.60
N GLN A 470 -42.21 27.72 -7.93
CA GLN A 470 -42.20 28.19 -9.32
C GLN A 470 -40.79 28.05 -9.94
N GLY A 471 -39.74 28.40 -9.20
CA GLY A 471 -38.34 28.19 -9.61
C GLY A 471 -38.04 26.72 -9.88
N ALA A 472 -38.41 25.83 -8.97
CA ALA A 472 -38.22 24.39 -9.12
C ALA A 472 -38.99 23.84 -10.33
N TYR A 473 -40.22 24.30 -10.56
CA TYR A 473 -41.03 23.90 -11.70
C TYR A 473 -40.44 24.34 -13.04
N GLU A 474 -39.97 25.59 -13.16
CA GLU A 474 -39.33 26.05 -14.40
C GLU A 474 -38.02 25.30 -14.67
N VAL A 475 -37.27 24.93 -13.63
CA VAL A 475 -36.09 24.06 -13.78
C VAL A 475 -36.49 22.67 -14.28
N GLN A 476 -37.50 22.04 -13.67
CA GLN A 476 -38.02 20.75 -14.08
C GLN A 476 -38.41 20.78 -15.57
N LYS A 477 -39.21 21.77 -15.96
CA LYS A 477 -39.65 21.98 -17.34
C LYS A 477 -38.48 22.19 -18.30
N ALA A 478 -37.47 22.98 -17.92
CA ALA A 478 -36.28 23.19 -18.73
C ALA A 478 -35.47 21.90 -18.94
N LEU A 479 -35.35 21.07 -17.91
CA LEU A 479 -34.66 19.78 -17.98
C LEU A 479 -35.43 18.77 -18.84
N LEU A 480 -36.76 18.69 -18.68
CA LEU A 480 -37.62 17.83 -19.51
C LEU A 480 -37.61 18.24 -20.99
N GLY A 481 -37.45 19.53 -21.28
CA GLY A 481 -37.26 20.02 -22.66
C GLY A 481 -35.97 19.56 -23.32
N GLU A 482 -35.00 19.08 -22.54
CA GLU A 482 -33.68 18.61 -23.01
C GLU A 482 -33.53 17.08 -22.86
N ALA A 483 -34.62 16.35 -22.63
CA ALA A 483 -34.60 14.91 -22.34
C ALA A 483 -33.98 14.03 -23.45
N ALA A 484 -33.77 14.56 -24.66
CA ALA A 484 -33.13 13.83 -25.76
C ALA A 484 -31.60 14.01 -25.81
N ILE A 485 -31.04 15.00 -25.09
CA ILE A 485 -29.64 15.40 -25.29
C ILE A 485 -28.65 14.32 -24.86
N HIS A 486 -28.89 13.61 -23.76
CA HIS A 486 -27.99 12.55 -23.29
C HIS A 486 -27.97 11.37 -24.26
N ARG A 487 -29.13 10.98 -24.80
CA ARG A 487 -29.21 9.93 -25.82
C ARG A 487 -28.44 10.31 -27.08
N ALA A 488 -28.54 11.55 -27.52
CA ALA A 488 -27.78 12.06 -28.65
C ALA A 488 -26.26 12.04 -28.40
N ILE A 489 -25.81 12.39 -27.19
CA ILE A 489 -24.40 12.31 -26.79
C ILE A 489 -23.91 10.86 -26.81
N LEU A 490 -24.66 9.93 -26.22
CA LEU A 490 -24.31 8.50 -26.17
C LEU A 490 -24.26 7.90 -27.58
N HIS A 491 -25.24 8.21 -28.43
CA HIS A 491 -25.25 7.81 -29.83
C HIS A 491 -24.01 8.33 -30.57
N ALA A 492 -23.72 9.64 -30.46
CA ALA A 492 -22.56 10.23 -31.13
C ALA A 492 -21.23 9.63 -30.65
N ALA A 493 -21.09 9.35 -29.35
CA ALA A 493 -19.91 8.70 -28.81
C ALA A 493 -19.77 7.26 -29.31
N ALA A 494 -20.86 6.49 -29.37
CA ALA A 494 -20.86 5.13 -29.91
C ALA A 494 -20.55 5.10 -31.42
N GLU A 495 -21.12 6.02 -32.19
CA GLU A 495 -20.87 6.16 -33.64
C GLU A 495 -19.41 6.52 -33.90
N GLN A 496 -18.86 7.49 -33.16
CA GLN A 496 -17.44 7.85 -33.26
C GLN A 496 -16.53 6.67 -32.89
N PHE A 497 -16.90 5.90 -31.86
CA PHE A 497 -16.15 4.71 -31.45
C PHE A 497 -16.16 3.63 -32.56
N ASP A 498 -17.34 3.30 -33.10
CA ASP A 498 -17.49 2.34 -34.20
C ASP A 498 -16.67 2.77 -35.42
N ASP A 499 -16.75 4.04 -35.82
CA ASP A 499 -15.96 4.56 -36.93
C ASP A 499 -14.44 4.47 -36.67
N SER A 500 -14.01 4.78 -35.45
CA SER A 500 -12.60 4.74 -35.08
C SER A 500 -12.05 3.32 -35.09
N VAL A 501 -12.83 2.35 -34.59
CA VAL A 501 -12.44 0.95 -34.45
C VAL A 501 -12.60 0.17 -35.75
N CYS A 502 -13.59 0.46 -36.57
CA CYS A 502 -13.96 -0.38 -37.72
C CYS A 502 -13.66 0.24 -39.09
N ARG A 503 -13.66 1.59 -39.19
CA ARG A 503 -13.64 2.33 -40.46
C ARG A 503 -12.50 3.34 -40.60
N SER A 504 -11.70 3.54 -39.55
CA SER A 504 -10.55 4.44 -39.61
C SER A 504 -9.50 3.90 -40.58
N ARG A 505 -8.70 4.82 -41.17
CA ARG A 505 -7.68 4.46 -42.17
C ARG A 505 -6.64 3.47 -41.65
N THR A 506 -6.40 3.44 -40.33
CA THR A 506 -5.41 2.57 -39.69
C THR A 506 -6.02 1.37 -38.98
N SER A 507 -7.35 1.33 -38.78
CA SER A 507 -8.06 0.27 -38.05
C SER A 507 -7.73 -1.13 -38.58
N GLU A 508 -7.77 -1.32 -39.90
CA GLU A 508 -7.52 -2.62 -40.53
C GLU A 508 -6.12 -3.15 -40.22
N ASP A 509 -5.10 -2.30 -40.35
CA ASP A 509 -3.70 -2.66 -40.09
C ASP A 509 -3.41 -2.80 -38.59
N GLU A 510 -4.05 -2.01 -37.74
CA GLU A 510 -3.95 -2.12 -36.28
C GLU A 510 -4.60 -3.41 -35.76
N LEU A 511 -5.82 -3.73 -36.21
CA LEU A 511 -6.50 -4.98 -35.85
C LEU A 511 -5.73 -6.20 -36.34
N ARG A 512 -5.09 -6.14 -37.51
CA ARG A 512 -4.20 -7.21 -38.00
C ARG A 512 -2.97 -7.37 -37.13
N ARG A 513 -2.32 -6.28 -36.73
CA ARG A 513 -1.17 -6.32 -35.82
C ARG A 513 -1.56 -6.91 -34.47
N PHE A 514 -2.69 -6.45 -33.92
CA PHE A 514 -3.25 -6.95 -32.68
C PHE A 514 -3.56 -8.46 -32.77
N ALA A 515 -4.31 -8.88 -33.78
CA ALA A 515 -4.65 -10.28 -34.01
C ALA A 515 -3.40 -11.15 -34.20
N ARG A 516 -2.37 -10.65 -34.89
CA ARG A 516 -1.09 -11.36 -35.04
C ARG A 516 -0.39 -11.54 -33.69
N ALA A 517 -0.36 -10.50 -32.86
CA ALA A 517 0.29 -10.53 -31.56
C ALA A 517 -0.36 -11.53 -30.59
N TYR A 518 -1.69 -11.61 -30.59
CA TYR A 518 -2.48 -12.41 -29.63
C TYR A 518 -3.21 -13.62 -30.26
N ARG A 519 -2.81 -14.05 -31.46
CA ARG A 519 -3.49 -15.14 -32.21
C ARG A 519 -3.72 -16.44 -31.41
N HIS A 520 -2.84 -16.74 -30.46
CA HIS A 520 -2.90 -17.96 -29.63
C HIS A 520 -3.92 -17.84 -28.49
N GLU A 521 -4.11 -16.63 -27.99
CA GLU A 521 -5.11 -16.30 -26.98
C GLU A 521 -6.50 -16.08 -27.61
N ILE A 522 -6.56 -15.50 -28.80
CA ILE A 522 -7.82 -15.26 -29.54
C ILE A 522 -8.35 -16.56 -30.17
N TRP A 523 -7.49 -17.37 -30.80
CA TRP A 523 -7.88 -18.61 -31.51
C TRP A 523 -7.02 -19.81 -31.09
N PRO A 524 -7.10 -20.24 -29.81
CA PRO A 524 -6.30 -21.35 -29.31
C PRO A 524 -6.53 -22.66 -30.09
N GLU A 525 -7.74 -22.92 -30.55
CA GLU A 525 -8.10 -24.13 -31.31
C GLU A 525 -7.38 -24.26 -32.65
N VAL A 526 -6.87 -23.16 -33.21
CA VAL A 526 -6.21 -23.13 -34.52
C VAL A 526 -4.70 -23.10 -34.39
N PHE A 527 -4.19 -22.33 -33.43
CA PHE A 527 -2.75 -22.03 -33.35
C PHE A 527 -2.01 -22.76 -32.23
N ARG A 528 -2.71 -23.50 -31.35
CA ARG A 528 -2.11 -24.24 -30.21
C ARG A 528 -1.12 -25.33 -30.62
N ASP A 529 -1.33 -25.99 -31.76
CA ASP A 529 -0.47 -27.08 -32.25
C ASP A 529 0.58 -26.63 -33.30
N ILE A 530 0.44 -25.43 -33.87
CA ILE A 530 1.30 -24.96 -34.96
C ILE A 530 2.58 -24.31 -34.43
N ASP A 531 2.64 -23.83 -33.17
CA ASP A 531 3.81 -23.07 -32.72
C ASP A 531 4.01 -22.94 -31.19
N LEU A 532 4.02 -24.08 -30.50
CA LEU A 532 4.27 -24.18 -29.05
C LEU A 532 5.59 -23.49 -28.62
N HIS A 533 6.59 -23.43 -29.50
CA HIS A 533 7.87 -22.75 -29.26
C HIS A 533 7.78 -21.23 -29.39
N SER A 534 7.01 -20.71 -30.35
CA SER A 534 6.83 -19.27 -30.54
C SER A 534 5.94 -18.66 -29.45
N ALA A 535 4.89 -19.36 -29.02
CA ALA A 535 4.02 -18.93 -27.91
C ALA A 535 4.74 -18.92 -26.56
N ARG A 536 5.56 -19.95 -26.27
CA ARG A 536 6.42 -19.98 -25.08
C ARG A 536 7.46 -18.85 -25.11
N SER A 537 8.09 -18.60 -26.25
CA SER A 537 9.03 -17.49 -26.42
C SER A 537 8.36 -16.12 -26.23
N ALA A 538 7.14 -15.94 -26.73
CA ALA A 538 6.38 -14.69 -26.54
C ALA A 538 5.96 -14.49 -25.08
N LYS A 539 5.51 -15.55 -24.38
CA LYS A 539 5.23 -15.50 -22.94
C LYS A 539 6.48 -15.17 -22.14
N ILE A 540 7.61 -15.82 -22.44
CA ILE A 540 8.89 -15.55 -21.77
C ILE A 540 9.35 -14.11 -22.02
N ARG A 541 9.19 -13.55 -23.23
CA ARG A 541 9.42 -12.12 -23.51
C ARG A 541 8.58 -11.20 -22.62
N ARG A 542 7.29 -11.51 -22.41
CA ARG A 542 6.39 -10.71 -21.56
C ARG A 542 6.83 -10.73 -20.09
N GLU A 543 7.05 -11.91 -19.53
CA GLU A 543 7.53 -12.10 -18.16
C GLU A 543 8.88 -11.39 -17.95
N LEU A 544 9.76 -11.45 -18.94
CA LEU A 544 11.08 -10.80 -18.94
C LEU A 544 10.95 -9.26 -18.91
N ASN A 545 10.06 -8.68 -19.72
CA ASN A 545 9.81 -7.24 -19.71
C ASN A 545 9.14 -6.78 -18.40
N GLY A 546 8.23 -7.58 -17.85
CA GLY A 546 7.61 -7.30 -16.54
C GLY A 546 8.63 -7.28 -15.40
N LEU A 547 9.60 -8.21 -15.41
CA LEU A 547 10.74 -8.19 -14.48
C LEU A 547 11.58 -6.91 -14.61
N ALA A 548 11.82 -6.43 -15.83
CA ALA A 548 12.59 -5.20 -16.06
C ALA A 548 11.90 -3.95 -15.47
N GLU A 549 10.58 -3.84 -15.60
CA GLU A 549 9.81 -2.76 -14.98
C GLU A 549 9.79 -2.86 -13.44
N GLY A 550 9.69 -4.08 -12.90
CA GLY A 550 9.84 -4.33 -11.46
C GLY A 550 11.21 -3.90 -10.90
N VAL A 551 12.30 -4.18 -11.64
CA VAL A 551 13.66 -3.74 -11.27
C VAL A 551 13.80 -2.21 -11.33
N LYS A 552 13.17 -1.54 -12.29
CA LYS A 552 13.12 -0.07 -12.34
C LYS A 552 12.37 0.52 -11.14
N ALA A 553 11.24 -0.07 -10.75
CA ALA A 553 10.46 0.36 -9.60
C ALA A 553 11.25 0.20 -8.28
N LEU A 554 12.02 -0.88 -8.12
CA LEU A 554 12.93 -1.07 -6.99
C LEU A 554 14.01 0.01 -6.91
N ARG A 555 14.47 0.55 -8.05
CA ARG A 555 15.45 1.65 -8.10
C ARG A 555 14.83 3.02 -7.78
N SER A 556 13.57 3.25 -8.15
CA SER A 556 12.88 4.52 -7.89
C SER A 556 12.29 4.62 -6.48
N GLY A 557 11.98 3.49 -5.84
CA GLY A 557 11.48 3.44 -4.45
C GLY A 557 12.54 3.68 -3.36
N GLY A 558 13.81 3.88 -3.72
CA GLY A 558 14.91 4.13 -2.79
C GLY A 558 15.21 5.60 -2.49
N VAL A 559 14.36 6.53 -2.94
CA VAL A 559 14.44 7.96 -2.61
C VAL A 559 13.11 8.39 -1.99
N ALA A 560 12.95 8.10 -0.71
CA ALA A 560 11.95 8.73 0.16
C ALA A 560 12.59 8.99 1.52
#